data_AF-D4E915-F1
#
_entry.id   AF-D4E915-F1
#
_cell.length_a   1.000
_cell.length_b   1.000
_cell.length_c   1.000
_cell.angle_alpha   90.00
_cell.angle_beta   90.00
_cell.angle_gamma   90.00
#
_symmetry.space_group_name_H-M   'P 1'
#
loop_
_entity.id
_entity.type
_entity.pdbx_description
1 polymer ?
#
loop_
_entity_poly.entity_id
_entity_poly.type
_entity_poly.pdbx_seq_one_letter_code
_entity_poly.pdbx_strand_id
1 'polypeptide(L)'
;MVMQQALDYFNQLNQDYLRVHQTKEDLFWQNYMGVGAADVSARFAAAESAYKRFIAEPRRLSAIRQLLAELEALPPSQQRLALQHGLNGWLRFFDCNVIEDPQAQALLDQIIAAEADLYDRRKGHQLTHLNAKGQRVAASLGELLTNQATNQNEEYRRSSQTALRELEQWLLHNGLPALIGLRNRFARQMGYRNYFDYKVNKTERMTPEQLFAILDRFEQQTRDANARSLQQLAAEKGAQALEPWNLRFASAGDVTRQLDPYLPFALSLARWVDSFKRLHIGFRGAQMNLDLLVRAGKYENGFMHGPQPPFFLQGEWQPARLNFTSLAQPGQVGSGAHGLNTLFHEGGHAAHFANICQNAPCFSQEFPPTSMAYAETQSMFCDSLLDDADWLKRYAKNSAGETVPDALIKASIQARQPMRAFNERHILLVPYFEWALYQWDEAQLTPEAITQLARDTEQKILGISGSPRPTLAIPHLLSLESACSYQGYLLALMAVEQTRQFFLQRDGYLTDNPAIGPDLAQHYWRPGNSVSHDDTLRSLTGEGFNPDYLAAACNQTVEQAWLAAQATMAAAAQRPQPAADFDLAARIRVVDGDVLLADNADGDQKMCQDFAAAIAARL
;
A
#
# COMPACT_ATOMS: atom_id res chain seq x y z
N MET A 1 -40.56 -18.25 8.30
CA MET A 1 -40.26 -18.56 6.89
C MET A 1 -39.23 -17.59 6.31
N VAL A 2 -39.54 -16.28 6.24
CA VAL A 2 -38.62 -15.22 5.76
C VAL A 2 -37.21 -15.29 6.40
N MET A 3 -37.15 -15.38 7.73
CA MET A 3 -35.87 -15.43 8.45
C MET A 3 -34.99 -16.63 8.07
N GLN A 4 -35.60 -17.80 7.85
CA GLN A 4 -34.87 -19.01 7.43
C GLN A 4 -34.39 -18.88 5.98
N GLN A 5 -35.26 -18.41 5.08
CA GLN A 5 -34.90 -18.17 3.68
C GLN A 5 -33.73 -17.18 3.54
N ALA A 6 -33.75 -16.08 4.31
CA ALA A 6 -32.67 -15.10 4.30
C ALA A 6 -31.35 -15.69 4.84
N LEU A 7 -31.43 -16.53 5.89
CA LEU A 7 -30.27 -17.22 6.44
C LEU A 7 -29.68 -18.23 5.45
N ASP A 8 -30.53 -19.01 4.77
CA ASP A 8 -30.12 -19.98 3.76
C ASP A 8 -29.44 -19.28 2.58
N TYR A 9 -30.02 -18.18 2.09
CA TYR A 9 -29.42 -17.35 1.04
C TYR A 9 -28.06 -16.79 1.47
N PHE A 10 -27.96 -16.23 2.68
CA PHE A 10 -26.71 -15.68 3.21
C PHE A 10 -25.60 -16.73 3.30
N ASN A 11 -25.92 -17.92 3.83
CA ASN A 11 -24.96 -19.02 3.93
C ASN A 11 -24.53 -19.51 2.55
N GLN A 12 -25.46 -19.67 1.61
CA GLN A 12 -25.16 -20.08 0.24
C GLN A 12 -24.28 -19.04 -0.46
N LEU A 13 -24.56 -17.74 -0.27
CA LEU A 13 -23.79 -16.66 -0.85
C LEU A 13 -22.34 -16.65 -0.36
N ASN A 14 -22.12 -16.86 0.95
CA ASN A 14 -20.78 -17.01 1.53
C ASN A 14 -20.02 -18.17 0.88
N GLN A 15 -20.67 -19.33 0.74
CA GLN A 15 -20.05 -20.53 0.15
C GLN A 15 -19.75 -20.35 -1.35
N ASP A 16 -20.67 -19.76 -2.09
CA ASP A 16 -20.48 -19.51 -3.53
C ASP A 16 -19.33 -18.54 -3.77
N TYR A 17 -19.24 -17.47 -2.99
CA TYR A 17 -18.13 -16.53 -3.07
C TYR A 17 -16.79 -17.23 -2.77
N LEU A 18 -16.70 -17.97 -1.66
CA LEU A 18 -15.44 -18.65 -1.29
C LEU A 18 -14.97 -19.61 -2.39
N ARG A 19 -15.90 -20.31 -3.05
CA ARG A 19 -15.57 -21.21 -4.16
C ARG A 19 -14.90 -20.48 -5.32
N VAL A 20 -15.48 -19.36 -5.78
CA VAL A 20 -14.91 -18.60 -6.90
C VAL A 20 -13.65 -17.83 -6.51
N HIS A 21 -13.62 -17.30 -5.28
CA HIS A 21 -12.49 -16.56 -4.72
C HIS A 21 -11.26 -17.46 -4.55
N GLN A 22 -11.37 -18.52 -3.74
CA GLN A 22 -10.25 -19.43 -3.46
C GLN A 22 -9.68 -20.04 -4.74
N THR A 23 -10.55 -20.43 -5.69
CA THR A 23 -10.09 -20.96 -6.97
C THR A 23 -9.27 -19.94 -7.75
N LYS A 24 -9.73 -18.68 -7.81
CA LYS A 24 -8.99 -17.59 -8.46
C LYS A 24 -7.66 -17.35 -7.75
N GLU A 25 -7.66 -17.23 -6.43
CA GLU A 25 -6.50 -16.82 -5.65
C GLU A 25 -5.41 -17.89 -5.54
N ASP A 26 -5.80 -19.17 -5.44
CA ASP A 26 -4.83 -20.26 -5.48
C ASP A 26 -4.13 -20.33 -6.85
N LEU A 27 -4.85 -20.03 -7.94
CA LEU A 27 -4.28 -19.94 -9.29
C LEU A 27 -3.50 -18.65 -9.54
N PHE A 28 -3.94 -17.53 -8.95
CA PHE A 28 -3.23 -16.25 -8.97
C PHE A 28 -1.84 -16.44 -8.40
N TRP A 29 -1.73 -17.02 -7.20
CA TRP A 29 -0.44 -17.26 -6.56
C TRP A 29 0.47 -18.14 -7.42
N GLN A 30 -0.06 -19.23 -7.99
CA GLN A 30 0.73 -20.10 -8.86
C GLN A 30 1.24 -19.35 -10.11
N ASN A 31 0.35 -18.64 -10.80
CA ASN A 31 0.68 -17.89 -12.00
C ASN A 31 1.71 -16.78 -11.72
N TYR A 32 1.54 -16.02 -10.65
CA TYR A 32 2.42 -14.88 -10.32
C TYR A 32 3.76 -15.31 -9.71
N MET A 33 3.81 -16.41 -8.95
CA MET A 33 5.07 -16.92 -8.41
C MET A 33 5.86 -17.78 -9.41
N GLY A 34 5.32 -17.98 -10.62
CA GLY A 34 5.95 -18.81 -11.65
C GLY A 34 6.04 -20.27 -11.23
N VAL A 35 5.03 -20.78 -10.52
CA VAL A 35 4.96 -22.17 -10.04
C VAL A 35 3.73 -22.88 -10.60
N GLY A 36 3.69 -24.21 -10.46
CA GLY A 36 2.58 -25.02 -10.95
C GLY A 36 2.71 -25.48 -12.42
N ALA A 37 1.59 -25.93 -12.98
CA ALA A 37 1.55 -26.56 -14.30
C ALA A 37 1.61 -25.52 -15.43
N ALA A 38 2.03 -25.96 -16.64
CA ALA A 38 2.16 -25.09 -17.80
C ALA A 38 0.84 -24.41 -18.25
N ASP A 39 -0.32 -24.96 -17.86
CA ASP A 39 -1.65 -24.43 -18.17
C ASP A 39 -2.20 -23.44 -17.12
N VAL A 40 -1.41 -23.12 -16.08
CA VAL A 40 -1.85 -22.29 -14.94
C VAL A 40 -2.38 -20.93 -15.40
N SER A 41 -1.75 -20.29 -16.38
CA SER A 41 -2.17 -18.98 -16.89
C SER A 41 -3.58 -19.02 -17.51
N ALA A 42 -3.87 -20.06 -18.30
CA ALA A 42 -5.19 -20.24 -18.90
C ALA A 42 -6.26 -20.55 -17.85
N ARG A 43 -5.93 -21.39 -16.86
CA ARG A 43 -6.81 -21.71 -15.74
C ARG A 43 -7.09 -20.48 -14.88
N PHE A 44 -6.06 -19.68 -14.58
CA PHE A 44 -6.20 -18.43 -13.85
C PHE A 44 -7.13 -17.46 -14.58
N ALA A 45 -6.94 -17.24 -15.89
CA ALA A 45 -7.81 -16.37 -16.69
C ALA A 45 -9.29 -16.83 -16.67
N ALA A 46 -9.54 -18.14 -16.72
CA ALA A 46 -10.88 -18.70 -16.60
C ALA A 46 -11.49 -18.48 -15.22
N ALA A 47 -10.71 -18.69 -14.15
CA ALA A 47 -11.13 -18.47 -12.77
C ALA A 47 -11.39 -16.98 -12.48
N GLU A 48 -10.54 -16.09 -12.99
CA GLU A 48 -10.71 -14.65 -12.90
C GLU A 48 -12.00 -14.19 -13.60
N SER A 49 -12.28 -14.74 -14.79
CA SER A 49 -13.54 -14.49 -15.51
C SER A 49 -14.76 -14.98 -14.72
N ALA A 50 -14.66 -16.14 -14.06
CA ALA A 50 -15.73 -16.66 -13.22
C ALA A 50 -15.99 -15.77 -11.99
N TYR A 51 -14.93 -15.29 -11.34
CA TYR A 51 -15.00 -14.34 -10.24
C TYR A 51 -15.61 -13.00 -10.68
N LYS A 52 -15.14 -12.40 -11.78
CA LYS A 52 -15.67 -11.15 -12.34
C LYS A 52 -17.17 -11.26 -12.64
N ARG A 53 -17.62 -12.37 -13.25
CA ARG A 53 -19.06 -12.62 -13.46
C ARG A 53 -19.84 -12.76 -12.16
N PHE A 54 -19.25 -13.36 -11.13
CA PHE A 54 -19.92 -13.51 -9.84
C PHE A 54 -20.14 -12.15 -9.16
N ILE A 55 -19.12 -11.31 -9.07
CA ILE A 55 -19.18 -10.04 -8.35
C ILE A 55 -20.01 -8.97 -9.07
N ALA A 56 -20.17 -9.10 -10.39
CA ALA A 56 -20.94 -8.18 -11.22
C ALA A 56 -22.39 -8.67 -11.47
N GLU A 57 -22.89 -9.69 -10.78
CA GLU A 57 -24.24 -10.24 -11.00
C GLU A 57 -25.36 -9.38 -10.37
N PRO A 58 -26.16 -8.65 -11.16
CA PRO A 58 -27.15 -7.71 -10.63
C PRO A 58 -28.29 -8.38 -9.86
N ARG A 59 -28.65 -9.64 -10.19
CA ARG A 59 -29.72 -10.35 -9.48
C ARG A 59 -29.41 -10.54 -8.00
N ARG A 60 -28.13 -10.70 -7.64
CA ARG A 60 -27.71 -10.84 -6.23
C ARG A 60 -27.96 -9.55 -5.46
N LEU A 61 -27.65 -8.41 -6.06
CA LEU A 61 -27.89 -7.09 -5.49
C LEU A 61 -29.38 -6.86 -5.21
N SER A 62 -30.25 -7.13 -6.20
CA SER A 62 -31.71 -7.01 -6.03
C SER A 62 -32.25 -7.98 -4.97
N ALA A 63 -31.79 -9.24 -4.96
CA ALA A 63 -32.22 -10.23 -3.96
C ALA A 63 -31.84 -9.83 -2.53
N ILE A 64 -30.62 -9.30 -2.33
CA ILE A 64 -30.17 -8.82 -1.02
C ILE A 64 -31.04 -7.65 -0.54
N ARG A 65 -31.32 -6.66 -1.42
CA ARG A 65 -32.20 -5.52 -1.09
C ARG A 65 -33.60 -5.99 -0.68
N GLN A 66 -34.18 -6.96 -1.38
CA GLN A 66 -35.48 -7.54 -1.03
C GLN A 66 -35.44 -8.25 0.33
N LEU A 67 -34.46 -9.12 0.56
CA LEU A 67 -34.33 -9.85 1.83
C LEU A 67 -34.14 -8.90 3.01
N LEU A 68 -33.37 -7.82 2.84
CA LEU A 68 -33.20 -6.80 3.88
C LEU A 68 -34.52 -6.11 4.22
N ALA A 69 -35.30 -5.68 3.22
CA ALA A 69 -36.61 -5.07 3.43
C ALA A 69 -37.60 -6.02 4.15
N GLU A 70 -37.61 -7.29 3.78
CA GLU A 70 -38.45 -8.31 4.44
C GLU A 70 -38.01 -8.57 5.89
N LEU A 71 -36.70 -8.56 6.17
CA LEU A 71 -36.16 -8.71 7.53
C LEU A 71 -36.50 -7.49 8.41
N GLU A 72 -36.48 -6.29 7.87
CA GLU A 72 -36.82 -5.05 8.61
C GLU A 72 -38.26 -5.06 9.13
N ALA A 73 -39.19 -5.71 8.42
CA ALA A 73 -40.57 -5.86 8.83
C ALA A 73 -40.78 -6.82 10.02
N LEU A 74 -39.79 -7.65 10.37
CA LEU A 74 -39.86 -8.58 11.51
C LEU A 74 -39.46 -7.86 12.81
N PRO A 75 -39.91 -8.32 14.00
CA PRO A 75 -39.44 -7.80 15.28
C PRO A 75 -37.92 -7.96 15.46
N PRO A 76 -37.23 -7.02 16.13
CA PRO A 76 -35.80 -7.12 16.36
C PRO A 76 -35.45 -8.32 17.24
N SER A 77 -34.44 -9.07 16.79
CA SER A 77 -33.79 -10.13 17.57
C SER A 77 -32.30 -10.11 17.25
N GLN A 78 -31.47 -10.66 18.14
CA GLN A 78 -30.03 -10.72 17.94
C GLN A 78 -29.66 -11.46 16.64
N GLN A 79 -30.36 -12.56 16.35
CA GLN A 79 -30.15 -13.34 15.13
C GLN A 79 -30.56 -12.55 13.87
N ARG A 80 -31.67 -11.79 13.92
CA ARG A 80 -32.07 -10.90 12.82
C ARG A 80 -31.01 -9.82 12.57
N LEU A 81 -30.55 -9.15 13.62
CA LEU A 81 -29.55 -8.08 13.52
C LEU A 81 -28.22 -8.59 12.96
N ALA A 82 -27.76 -9.77 13.40
CA ALA A 82 -26.55 -10.40 12.86
C ALA A 82 -26.70 -10.75 11.36
N LEU A 83 -27.86 -11.27 10.95
CA LEU A 83 -28.13 -11.57 9.55
C LEU A 83 -28.20 -10.29 8.70
N GLN A 84 -28.87 -9.25 9.19
CA GLN A 84 -28.92 -7.93 8.55
C GLN A 84 -27.51 -7.34 8.38
N HIS A 85 -26.66 -7.45 9.40
CA HIS A 85 -25.26 -7.02 9.32
C HIS A 85 -24.52 -7.70 8.18
N GLY A 86 -24.57 -9.04 8.11
CA GLY A 86 -23.91 -9.81 7.05
C GLY A 86 -24.45 -9.50 5.65
N LEU A 87 -25.77 -9.36 5.51
CA LEU A 87 -26.40 -8.99 4.24
C LEU A 87 -26.08 -7.55 3.83
N ASN A 88 -25.94 -6.61 4.77
CA ASN A 88 -25.49 -5.25 4.47
C ASN A 88 -24.02 -5.22 4.00
N GLY A 89 -23.16 -6.09 4.54
CA GLY A 89 -21.80 -6.29 4.02
C GLY A 89 -21.81 -6.74 2.56
N TRP A 90 -22.63 -7.74 2.23
CA TRP A 90 -22.80 -8.19 0.85
C TRP A 90 -23.45 -7.14 -0.05
N LEU A 91 -24.45 -6.41 0.44
CA LEU A 91 -25.06 -5.29 -0.27
C LEU A 91 -23.96 -4.31 -0.72
N ARG A 92 -23.12 -3.88 0.21
CA ARG A 92 -22.02 -2.95 -0.06
C ARG A 92 -20.99 -3.52 -1.04
N PHE A 93 -20.66 -4.81 -0.90
CA PHE A 93 -19.77 -5.51 -1.82
C PHE A 93 -20.31 -5.50 -3.25
N PHE A 94 -21.58 -5.88 -3.46
CA PHE A 94 -22.18 -5.87 -4.78
C PHE A 94 -22.41 -4.45 -5.32
N ASP A 95 -22.78 -3.50 -4.48
CA ASP A 95 -22.98 -2.09 -4.87
C ASP A 95 -21.69 -1.46 -5.42
N CYS A 96 -20.52 -1.90 -4.92
CA CYS A 96 -19.22 -1.47 -5.45
C CYS A 96 -18.87 -2.10 -6.82
N ASN A 97 -19.48 -3.23 -7.19
CA ASN A 97 -19.05 -4.05 -8.32
C ASN A 97 -20.09 -4.18 -9.45
N VAL A 98 -21.37 -4.03 -9.13
CA VAL A 98 -22.48 -4.12 -10.07
C VAL A 98 -22.76 -2.75 -10.68
N ILE A 99 -22.89 -2.71 -12.00
CA ILE A 99 -23.40 -1.55 -12.73
C ILE A 99 -24.81 -1.90 -13.24
N GLU A 100 -25.84 -1.35 -12.61
CA GLU A 100 -27.25 -1.67 -12.94
C GLU A 100 -27.72 -0.97 -14.23
N ASP A 101 -27.19 0.21 -14.54
CA ASP A 101 -27.56 1.00 -15.71
C ASP A 101 -26.85 0.47 -16.97
N PRO A 102 -27.58 0.00 -18.00
CA PRO A 102 -26.99 -0.47 -19.26
C PRO A 102 -26.13 0.58 -19.97
N GLN A 103 -26.47 1.87 -19.86
CA GLN A 103 -25.67 2.94 -20.47
C GLN A 103 -24.34 3.12 -19.73
N ALA A 104 -24.37 3.07 -18.40
CA ALA A 104 -23.15 3.10 -17.59
C ALA A 104 -22.28 1.86 -17.85
N GLN A 105 -22.87 0.68 -17.99
CA GLN A 105 -22.15 -0.54 -18.35
C GLN A 105 -21.47 -0.42 -19.72
N ALA A 106 -22.18 0.09 -20.73
CA ALA A 106 -21.60 0.32 -22.06
C ALA A 106 -20.43 1.33 -22.04
N LEU A 107 -20.49 2.34 -21.17
CA LEU A 107 -19.38 3.28 -20.95
C LEU A 107 -18.20 2.60 -20.24
N LEU A 108 -18.46 1.76 -19.24
CA LEU A 108 -17.44 0.96 -18.57
C LEU A 108 -16.71 0.04 -19.56
N ASP A 109 -17.44 -0.65 -20.44
CA ASP A 109 -16.87 -1.51 -21.47
C ASP A 109 -15.97 -0.71 -22.44
N GLN A 110 -16.39 0.51 -22.82
CA GLN A 110 -15.56 1.42 -23.62
C GLN A 110 -14.29 1.86 -22.89
N ILE A 111 -14.36 2.13 -21.58
CA ILE A 111 -13.18 2.46 -20.77
C ILE A 111 -12.21 1.28 -20.74
N ILE A 112 -12.70 0.06 -20.48
CA ILE A 112 -11.88 -1.17 -20.46
C ILE A 112 -11.20 -1.38 -21.82
N ALA A 113 -11.93 -1.21 -22.92
CA ALA A 113 -11.38 -1.33 -24.27
C ALA A 113 -10.32 -0.26 -24.56
N ALA A 114 -10.58 0.99 -24.17
CA ALA A 114 -9.63 2.10 -24.37
C ALA A 114 -8.35 1.92 -23.54
N GLU A 115 -8.45 1.41 -22.32
CA GLU A 115 -7.30 1.08 -21.48
C GLU A 115 -6.48 -0.07 -22.07
N ALA A 116 -7.14 -1.17 -22.48
CA ALA A 116 -6.47 -2.30 -23.10
C ALA A 116 -5.70 -1.87 -24.36
N ASP A 117 -6.32 -1.07 -25.23
CA ASP A 117 -5.68 -0.54 -26.43
C ASP A 117 -4.51 0.42 -26.10
N LEU A 118 -4.65 1.29 -25.11
CA LEU A 118 -3.55 2.14 -24.64
C LEU A 118 -2.38 1.31 -24.10
N TYR A 119 -2.66 0.29 -23.29
CA TYR A 119 -1.65 -0.63 -22.75
C TYR A 119 -0.94 -1.41 -23.85
N ASP A 120 -1.69 -1.92 -24.84
CA ASP A 120 -1.11 -2.65 -25.97
C ASP A 120 -0.21 -1.76 -26.82
N ARG A 121 -0.65 -0.52 -27.12
CA ARG A 121 0.21 0.48 -27.78
C ARG A 121 1.44 0.82 -26.93
N ARG A 122 1.29 0.90 -25.60
CA ARG A 122 2.38 1.23 -24.67
C ARG A 122 3.47 0.15 -24.64
N LYS A 123 3.12 -1.13 -24.81
CA LYS A 123 4.10 -2.25 -24.92
C LYS A 123 5.09 -2.03 -26.07
N GLY A 124 4.63 -1.41 -27.17
CA GLY A 124 5.46 -1.07 -28.33
C GLY A 124 6.31 0.20 -28.17
N HIS A 125 6.06 1.01 -27.14
CA HIS A 125 6.76 2.28 -26.92
C HIS A 125 7.97 2.09 -25.99
N GLN A 126 9.11 1.69 -26.54
CA GLN A 126 10.31 1.48 -25.75
C GLN A 126 10.95 2.82 -25.33
N LEU A 127 11.08 3.05 -24.02
CA LEU A 127 11.83 4.20 -23.49
C LEU A 127 13.32 3.88 -23.48
N THR A 128 14.16 4.90 -23.70
CA THR A 128 15.61 4.73 -23.69
C THR A 128 16.32 5.84 -22.91
N HIS A 129 17.44 5.52 -22.28
CA HIS A 129 18.29 6.49 -21.58
C HIS A 129 19.78 6.20 -21.78
N LEU A 130 20.65 7.09 -21.31
CA LEU A 130 22.07 6.81 -21.17
C LEU A 130 22.31 6.12 -19.82
N ASN A 131 22.89 4.92 -19.85
CA ASN A 131 23.28 4.19 -18.65
C ASN A 131 24.59 4.72 -18.04
N ALA A 132 25.09 4.10 -16.97
CA ALA A 132 26.34 4.49 -16.31
C ALA A 132 27.61 4.40 -17.21
N LYS A 133 27.54 3.67 -18.34
CA LYS A 133 28.62 3.56 -19.33
C LYS A 133 28.46 4.57 -20.49
N GLY A 134 27.46 5.45 -20.44
CA GLY A 134 27.15 6.39 -21.52
C GLY A 134 26.52 5.75 -22.76
N GLN A 135 26.00 4.52 -22.65
CA GLN A 135 25.38 3.81 -23.76
C GLN A 135 23.86 4.04 -23.75
N ARG A 136 23.28 4.28 -24.93
CA ARG A 136 21.82 4.35 -25.10
C ARG A 136 21.23 2.95 -24.98
N VAL A 137 20.41 2.72 -23.95
CA VAL A 137 19.78 1.42 -23.69
C VAL A 137 18.29 1.59 -23.42
N ALA A 138 17.52 0.52 -23.65
CA ALA A 138 16.13 0.44 -23.23
C ALA A 138 16.03 0.48 -21.70
N ALA A 139 14.97 1.09 -21.17
CA ALA A 139 14.74 1.20 -19.74
C ALA A 139 13.26 1.14 -19.39
N SER A 140 12.95 0.47 -18.28
CA SER A 140 11.68 0.57 -17.56
C SER A 140 11.57 1.90 -16.81
N LEU A 141 10.37 2.25 -16.35
CA LEU A 141 10.17 3.45 -15.52
C LEU A 141 11.01 3.43 -14.24
N GLY A 142 11.13 2.26 -13.61
CA GLY A 142 11.96 2.08 -12.42
C GLY A 142 13.43 2.40 -12.70
N GLU A 143 13.99 1.83 -13.78
CA GLU A 143 15.38 2.08 -14.18
C GLU A 143 15.66 3.55 -14.51
N LEU A 144 14.71 4.25 -15.15
CA LEU A 144 14.83 5.69 -15.39
C LEU A 144 14.95 6.47 -14.07
N LEU A 145 14.05 6.21 -13.12
CA LEU A 145 14.05 6.88 -11.81
C LEU A 145 15.30 6.53 -10.99
N THR A 146 15.74 5.27 -11.00
CA THR A 146 16.97 4.83 -10.34
C THR A 146 18.20 5.51 -10.94
N ASN A 147 18.27 5.62 -12.26
CA ASN A 147 19.37 6.32 -12.93
C ASN A 147 19.39 7.81 -12.58
N GLN A 148 18.23 8.48 -12.51
CA GLN A 148 18.15 9.87 -12.03
C GLN A 148 18.60 10.03 -10.58
N ALA A 149 18.35 9.06 -9.71
CA ALA A 149 18.70 9.15 -8.31
C ALA A 149 20.18 8.81 -8.01
N THR A 150 20.85 8.04 -8.87
CA THR A 150 22.15 7.43 -8.52
C THR A 150 23.28 7.69 -9.50
N ASN A 151 22.99 8.04 -10.77
CA ASN A 151 24.01 8.19 -11.78
C ASN A 151 24.83 9.46 -11.53
N GLN A 152 26.15 9.34 -11.50
CA GLN A 152 27.07 10.45 -11.21
C GLN A 152 27.12 11.48 -12.35
N ASN A 153 26.85 11.08 -13.59
CA ASN A 153 26.87 11.97 -14.75
C ASN A 153 25.51 12.66 -14.94
N GLU A 154 25.51 13.99 -14.91
CA GLU A 154 24.31 14.80 -15.05
C GLU A 154 23.61 14.64 -16.41
N GLU A 155 24.35 14.54 -17.50
CA GLU A 155 23.78 14.32 -18.84
C GLU A 155 22.98 13.01 -18.88
N TYR A 156 23.47 11.99 -18.17
CA TYR A 156 22.85 10.67 -18.15
C TYR A 156 21.57 10.70 -17.30
N ARG A 157 21.58 11.42 -16.17
CA ARG A 157 20.37 11.70 -15.39
C ARG A 157 19.34 12.48 -16.21
N ARG A 158 19.76 13.55 -16.89
CA ARG A 158 18.89 14.37 -17.75
C ARG A 158 18.25 13.53 -18.86
N SER A 159 19.00 12.59 -19.46
CA SER A 159 18.45 11.70 -20.48
C SER A 159 17.27 10.86 -19.98
N SER A 160 17.26 10.49 -18.69
CA SER A 160 16.14 9.76 -18.08
C SER A 160 14.93 10.67 -17.85
N GLN A 161 15.15 11.91 -17.42
CA GLN A 161 14.06 12.90 -17.33
C GLN A 161 13.43 13.17 -18.69
N THR A 162 14.24 13.31 -19.75
CA THR A 162 13.75 13.47 -21.12
C THR A 162 12.84 12.31 -21.51
N ALA A 163 13.27 11.06 -21.28
CA ALA A 163 12.46 9.87 -21.57
C ALA A 163 11.13 9.85 -20.80
N LEU A 164 11.12 10.29 -19.53
CA LEU A 164 9.89 10.42 -18.75
C LEU A 164 8.95 11.51 -19.29
N ARG A 165 9.48 12.65 -19.72
CA ARG A 165 8.69 13.73 -20.34
C ARG A 165 8.17 13.34 -21.73
N GLU A 166 8.95 12.61 -22.51
CA GLU A 166 8.53 12.02 -23.79
C GLU A 166 7.36 11.04 -23.59
N LEU A 167 7.39 10.24 -22.51
CA LEU A 167 6.25 9.39 -22.17
C LEU A 167 4.97 10.19 -21.88
N GLU A 168 5.06 11.31 -21.13
CA GLU A 168 3.88 12.15 -20.89
C GLU A 168 3.25 12.60 -22.21
N GLN A 169 4.08 13.10 -23.14
CA GLN A 169 3.61 13.54 -24.44
C GLN A 169 3.07 12.38 -25.27
N TRP A 170 3.72 11.21 -25.23
CA TRP A 170 3.21 10.02 -25.90
C TRP A 170 1.81 9.65 -25.39
N LEU A 171 1.59 9.62 -24.07
CA LEU A 171 0.29 9.29 -23.48
C LEU A 171 -0.80 10.27 -23.93
N LEU A 172 -0.50 11.57 -23.92
CA LEU A 172 -1.43 12.62 -24.31
C LEU A 172 -1.85 12.53 -25.78
N HIS A 173 -0.95 12.09 -26.66
CA HIS A 173 -1.24 11.92 -28.09
C HIS A 173 -1.73 10.51 -28.47
N ASN A 174 -1.76 9.57 -27.51
CA ASN A 174 -2.15 8.18 -27.74
C ASN A 174 -3.37 7.75 -26.92
N GLY A 175 -4.25 8.66 -26.51
CA GLY A 175 -5.60 8.31 -26.05
C GLY A 175 -5.90 8.62 -24.58
N LEU A 176 -4.94 9.10 -23.80
CA LEU A 176 -5.21 9.51 -22.41
C LEU A 176 -6.32 10.58 -22.30
N PRO A 177 -6.38 11.65 -23.12
CA PRO A 177 -7.45 12.65 -23.02
C PRO A 177 -8.84 12.07 -23.30
N ALA A 178 -8.95 11.18 -24.31
CA ALA A 178 -10.20 10.51 -24.63
C ALA A 178 -10.66 9.57 -23.49
N LEU A 179 -9.73 8.86 -22.87
CA LEU A 179 -9.98 8.01 -21.70
C LEU A 179 -10.52 8.82 -20.51
N ILE A 180 -9.95 10.00 -20.24
CA ILE A 180 -10.44 10.92 -19.20
C ILE A 180 -11.89 11.34 -19.48
N GLY A 181 -12.20 11.72 -20.73
CA GLY A 181 -13.57 12.06 -21.14
C GLY A 181 -14.55 10.92 -20.94
N LEU A 182 -14.19 9.69 -21.36
CA LEU A 182 -14.99 8.49 -21.14
C LEU A 182 -15.28 8.23 -19.66
N ARG A 183 -14.26 8.34 -18.81
CA ARG A 183 -14.38 8.20 -17.35
C ARG A 183 -15.34 9.23 -16.74
N ASN A 184 -15.28 10.48 -17.20
CA ASN A 184 -16.21 11.52 -16.74
C ASN A 184 -17.65 11.27 -17.18
N ARG A 185 -17.88 10.82 -18.41
CA ARG A 185 -19.23 10.42 -18.87
C ARG A 185 -19.77 9.27 -18.04
N PHE A 186 -18.95 8.24 -17.79
CA PHE A 186 -19.31 7.12 -16.93
C PHE A 186 -19.71 7.59 -15.53
N ALA A 187 -18.89 8.39 -14.87
CA ALA A 187 -19.17 8.87 -13.52
C ALA A 187 -20.46 9.70 -13.44
N ARG A 188 -20.71 10.56 -14.44
CA ARG A 188 -21.95 11.33 -14.55
C ARG A 188 -23.17 10.44 -14.73
N GLN A 189 -23.05 9.38 -15.53
CA GLN A 189 -24.13 8.38 -15.67
C GLN A 189 -24.40 7.65 -14.35
N MET A 190 -23.35 7.38 -13.56
CA MET A 190 -23.45 6.82 -12.22
C MET A 190 -23.97 7.81 -11.16
N GLY A 191 -24.29 9.06 -11.53
CA GLY A 191 -24.84 10.08 -10.63
C GLY A 191 -23.81 10.96 -9.91
N TYR A 192 -22.54 10.91 -10.29
CA TYR A 192 -21.45 11.70 -9.69
C TYR A 192 -21.07 12.90 -10.56
N ARG A 193 -20.40 13.91 -9.98
CA ARG A 193 -20.00 15.12 -10.72
C ARG A 193 -18.97 14.83 -11.80
N ASN A 194 -18.00 13.98 -11.47
CA ASN A 194 -16.87 13.58 -12.29
C ASN A 194 -16.28 12.27 -11.76
N TYR A 195 -15.26 11.75 -12.46
CA TYR A 195 -14.67 10.45 -12.11
C TYR A 195 -13.92 10.44 -10.77
N PHE A 196 -13.30 11.56 -10.38
CA PHE A 196 -12.65 11.67 -9.07
C PHE A 196 -13.67 11.56 -7.93
N ASP A 197 -14.80 12.26 -8.04
CA ASP A 197 -15.92 12.17 -7.09
C ASP A 197 -16.45 10.73 -6.95
N TYR A 198 -16.66 10.03 -8.07
CA TYR A 198 -17.03 8.61 -8.07
C TYR A 198 -16.02 7.74 -7.31
N LYS A 199 -14.72 7.87 -7.62
CA LYS A 199 -13.68 7.03 -7.03
C LYS A 199 -13.51 7.27 -5.53
N VAL A 200 -13.47 8.53 -5.08
CA VAL A 200 -13.31 8.85 -3.64
C VAL A 200 -14.51 8.33 -2.83
N ASN A 201 -15.73 8.46 -3.33
CA ASN A 201 -16.91 7.89 -2.67
C ASN A 201 -16.83 6.37 -2.60
N LYS A 202 -16.45 5.73 -3.72
CA LYS A 202 -16.37 4.27 -3.83
C LYS A 202 -15.29 3.65 -2.93
N THR A 203 -14.09 4.22 -2.88
CA THR A 203 -12.95 3.62 -2.17
C THR A 203 -12.84 4.11 -0.73
N GLU A 204 -12.97 5.41 -0.49
CA GLU A 204 -12.71 6.02 0.83
C GLU A 204 -13.99 6.28 1.65
N ARG A 205 -15.17 6.17 1.04
CA ARG A 205 -16.46 6.59 1.64
C ARG A 205 -16.47 8.06 2.06
N MET A 206 -15.80 8.90 1.28
CA MET A 206 -15.72 10.35 1.49
C MET A 206 -16.25 11.10 0.29
N THR A 207 -16.68 12.34 0.49
CA THR A 207 -16.80 13.29 -0.62
C THR A 207 -15.44 13.94 -0.90
N PRO A 208 -15.19 14.43 -2.13
CA PRO A 208 -14.03 15.25 -2.44
C PRO A 208 -13.81 16.42 -1.47
N GLU A 209 -14.87 17.06 -0.98
CA GLU A 209 -14.77 18.18 -0.03
C GLU A 209 -14.19 17.73 1.32
N GLN A 210 -14.62 16.57 1.82
CA GLN A 210 -14.08 15.99 3.04
C GLN A 210 -12.60 15.63 2.86
N LEU A 211 -12.25 15.05 1.72
CA LEU A 211 -10.86 14.75 1.37
C LEU A 211 -10.02 16.02 1.30
N PHE A 212 -10.45 17.04 0.56
CA PHE A 212 -9.68 18.29 0.39
C PHE A 212 -9.58 19.11 1.68
N ALA A 213 -10.55 19.03 2.60
CA ALA A 213 -10.39 19.61 3.93
C ALA A 213 -9.16 19.06 4.69
N ILE A 214 -8.84 17.77 4.49
CA ILE A 214 -7.65 17.12 5.06
C ILE A 214 -6.40 17.52 4.26
N LEU A 215 -6.46 17.40 2.93
CA LEU A 215 -5.32 17.63 2.05
C LEU A 215 -4.85 19.10 2.04
N ASP A 216 -5.77 20.06 2.01
CA ASP A 216 -5.45 21.50 2.04
C ASP A 216 -4.77 21.90 3.34
N ARG A 217 -5.22 21.33 4.47
CA ARG A 217 -4.61 21.57 5.79
C ARG A 217 -3.17 21.06 5.81
N PHE A 218 -2.92 19.87 5.29
CA PHE A 218 -1.57 19.31 5.16
C PHE A 218 -0.68 20.14 4.22
N GLU A 219 -1.23 20.54 3.07
CA GLU A 219 -0.53 21.38 2.10
C GLU A 219 -0.09 22.69 2.75
N GLN A 220 -0.99 23.37 3.47
CA GLN A 220 -0.71 24.64 4.11
C GLN A 220 0.39 24.51 5.17
N GLN A 221 0.30 23.50 6.04
CA GLN A 221 1.22 23.33 7.17
C GLN A 221 2.64 22.92 6.76
N THR A 222 2.79 22.26 5.61
CA THR A 222 4.10 21.75 5.14
C THR A 222 4.76 22.66 4.10
N ARG A 223 4.08 23.71 3.63
CA ARG A 223 4.57 24.58 2.55
C ARG A 223 5.90 25.25 2.90
N ASP A 224 6.00 25.81 4.10
CA ASP A 224 7.21 26.51 4.53
C ASP A 224 8.37 25.55 4.74
N ALA A 225 8.11 24.35 5.27
CA ALA A 225 9.16 23.33 5.42
C ALA A 225 9.69 22.88 4.06
N ASN A 226 8.81 22.61 3.10
CA ASN A 226 9.21 22.28 1.74
C ASN A 226 10.07 23.39 1.10
N ALA A 227 9.65 24.65 1.23
CA ALA A 227 10.43 25.78 0.71
C ALA A 227 11.81 25.90 1.36
N ARG A 228 11.90 25.77 2.70
CA ARG A 228 13.17 25.78 3.43
C ARG A 228 14.10 24.66 2.97
N SER A 229 13.58 23.45 2.80
CA SER A 229 14.38 22.29 2.36
C SER A 229 14.98 22.48 0.97
N LEU A 230 14.21 23.01 0.03
CA LEU A 230 14.69 23.31 -1.32
C LEU A 230 15.74 24.44 -1.29
N GLN A 231 15.52 25.49 -0.50
CA GLN A 231 16.49 26.57 -0.32
C GLN A 231 17.80 26.07 0.29
N GLN A 232 17.72 25.21 1.31
CA GLN A 232 18.89 24.59 1.93
C GLN A 232 19.66 23.73 0.92
N LEU A 233 18.97 22.85 0.19
CA LEU A 233 19.60 22.00 -0.82
C LEU A 233 20.29 22.83 -1.91
N ALA A 234 19.64 23.90 -2.38
CA ALA A 234 20.24 24.82 -3.35
C ALA A 234 21.44 25.59 -2.79
N ALA A 235 21.42 25.97 -1.51
CA ALA A 235 22.55 26.63 -0.86
C ALA A 235 23.76 25.68 -0.71
N GLU A 236 23.52 24.41 -0.40
CA GLU A 236 24.57 23.41 -0.17
C GLU A 236 25.14 22.83 -1.48
N LYS A 237 24.30 22.64 -2.50
CA LYS A 237 24.65 21.89 -3.73
C LYS A 237 24.55 22.74 -5.00
N GLY A 238 24.17 24.01 -4.88
CA GLY A 238 23.93 24.93 -5.99
C GLY A 238 22.51 24.82 -6.55
N ALA A 239 22.04 25.89 -7.21
CA ALA A 239 20.67 25.96 -7.73
C ALA A 239 20.31 24.83 -8.73
N GLN A 240 21.30 24.32 -9.48
CA GLN A 240 21.12 23.20 -10.41
C GLN A 240 20.72 21.89 -9.71
N ALA A 241 20.92 21.79 -8.38
CA ALA A 241 20.45 20.65 -7.60
C ALA A 241 18.92 20.55 -7.58
N LEU A 242 18.20 21.64 -7.82
CA LEU A 242 16.73 21.66 -7.86
C LEU A 242 16.15 21.30 -9.22
N GLU A 243 16.99 21.08 -10.23
CA GLU A 243 16.52 20.59 -11.53
C GLU A 243 15.88 19.20 -11.37
N PRO A 244 14.84 18.87 -12.14
CA PRO A 244 14.08 17.63 -11.97
C PRO A 244 14.93 16.35 -12.04
N TRP A 245 15.99 16.36 -12.86
CA TRP A 245 16.92 15.23 -13.01
C TRP A 245 18.02 15.20 -11.93
N ASN A 246 18.17 16.24 -11.13
CA ASN A 246 19.23 16.35 -10.12
C ASN A 246 18.70 16.23 -8.69
N LEU A 247 17.44 16.60 -8.43
CA LEU A 247 16.92 16.70 -7.07
C LEU A 247 17.08 15.42 -6.25
N ARG A 248 16.69 14.27 -6.82
CA ARG A 248 16.81 12.97 -6.15
C ARG A 248 18.26 12.57 -5.91
N PHE A 249 19.14 12.83 -6.88
CA PHE A 249 20.56 12.60 -6.73
C PHE A 249 21.20 13.48 -5.66
N ALA A 250 20.88 14.77 -5.66
CA ALA A 250 21.44 15.74 -4.73
C ALA A 250 20.98 15.53 -3.29
N SER A 251 19.78 14.96 -3.10
CA SER A 251 19.21 14.63 -1.79
C SER A 251 19.50 13.21 -1.31
N ALA A 252 20.06 12.33 -2.15
CA ALA A 252 20.41 10.97 -1.73
C ALA A 252 21.63 10.99 -0.80
N GLY A 253 21.54 10.31 0.35
CA GLY A 253 22.65 10.08 1.25
C GLY A 253 23.33 8.71 1.06
N ASP A 254 24.65 8.61 1.30
CA ASP A 254 25.43 7.35 1.25
C ASP A 254 25.36 6.57 2.59
N VAL A 255 24.17 6.48 3.17
CA VAL A 255 23.94 5.83 4.48
C VAL A 255 23.61 4.35 4.32
N THR A 256 22.93 3.97 3.22
CA THR A 256 22.48 2.59 2.98
C THR A 256 23.64 1.59 3.02
N ARG A 257 24.78 1.91 2.38
CA ARG A 257 25.97 1.03 2.39
C ARG A 257 26.54 0.82 3.80
N GLN A 258 26.47 1.84 4.65
CA GLN A 258 27.00 1.79 6.02
C GLN A 258 26.07 1.03 6.97
N LEU A 259 24.75 1.06 6.71
CA LEU A 259 23.75 0.31 7.47
C LEU A 259 23.66 -1.17 7.06
N ASP A 260 24.03 -1.51 5.82
CA ASP A 260 23.91 -2.86 5.27
C ASP A 260 24.48 -3.98 6.16
N PRO A 261 25.68 -3.83 6.79
CA PRO A 261 26.20 -4.85 7.70
C PRO A 261 25.33 -5.14 8.93
N TYR A 262 24.46 -4.21 9.32
CA TYR A 262 23.54 -4.34 10.46
C TYR A 262 22.18 -4.91 10.06
N LEU A 263 21.89 -4.97 8.76
CA LEU A 263 20.61 -5.41 8.20
C LEU A 263 20.75 -6.62 7.24
N PRO A 264 21.47 -7.69 7.61
CA PRO A 264 21.62 -8.85 6.73
C PRO A 264 20.28 -9.56 6.53
N PHE A 265 20.00 -9.97 5.29
CA PHE A 265 18.73 -10.62 4.95
C PHE A 265 18.48 -11.92 5.73
N ALA A 266 19.53 -12.68 6.06
CA ALA A 266 19.42 -13.93 6.83
C ALA A 266 18.77 -13.73 8.22
N LEU A 267 18.87 -12.53 8.81
CA LEU A 267 18.27 -12.21 10.11
C LEU A 267 16.89 -11.53 10.00
N SER A 268 16.41 -11.26 8.78
CA SER A 268 15.18 -10.51 8.56
C SER A 268 13.95 -11.21 9.16
N LEU A 269 13.81 -12.51 8.91
CA LEU A 269 12.69 -13.31 9.42
C LEU A 269 12.66 -13.31 10.96
N ALA A 270 13.81 -13.52 11.60
CA ALA A 270 13.92 -13.49 13.05
C ALA A 270 13.49 -12.14 13.62
N ARG A 271 13.95 -11.03 13.03
CA ARG A 271 13.60 -9.67 13.47
C ARG A 271 12.13 -9.35 13.30
N TRP A 272 11.52 -9.82 12.21
CA TRP A 272 10.09 -9.71 11.97
C TRP A 272 9.29 -10.49 13.03
N VAL A 273 9.57 -11.79 13.20
CA VAL A 273 8.93 -12.64 14.21
C VAL A 273 9.03 -12.00 15.60
N ASP A 274 10.24 -11.64 16.00
CA ASP A 274 10.51 -11.09 17.32
C ASP A 274 9.82 -9.74 17.57
N SER A 275 9.80 -8.86 16.57
CA SER A 275 9.13 -7.56 16.69
C SER A 275 7.62 -7.75 16.81
N PHE A 276 7.02 -8.59 15.96
CA PHE A 276 5.58 -8.85 15.99
C PHE A 276 5.15 -9.52 17.29
N LYS A 277 5.96 -10.47 17.81
CA LYS A 277 5.73 -11.06 19.13
C LYS A 277 5.77 -10.03 20.24
N ARG A 278 6.78 -9.16 20.30
CA ARG A 278 6.88 -8.14 21.36
C ARG A 278 5.84 -7.02 21.24
N LEU A 279 5.28 -6.82 20.06
CA LEU A 279 4.11 -5.95 19.84
C LEU A 279 2.78 -6.64 20.14
N HIS A 280 2.78 -7.95 20.47
CA HIS A 280 1.60 -8.78 20.64
C HIS A 280 0.69 -8.81 19.40
N ILE A 281 1.29 -8.80 18.22
CA ILE A 281 0.59 -8.95 16.94
C ILE A 281 0.47 -10.44 16.63
N GLY A 282 -0.76 -10.96 16.67
CA GLY A 282 -1.07 -12.34 16.30
C GLY A 282 -1.79 -12.45 14.96
N PHE A 283 -1.92 -13.66 14.45
CA PHE A 283 -2.54 -13.99 13.15
C PHE A 283 -3.74 -14.94 13.27
N ARG A 284 -4.31 -15.10 14.48
CA ARG A 284 -5.58 -15.82 14.76
C ARG A 284 -5.73 -17.19 14.07
N GLY A 285 -4.67 -17.98 14.07
CA GLY A 285 -4.61 -19.33 13.51
C GLY A 285 -4.35 -19.38 12.00
N ALA A 286 -3.94 -18.27 11.37
CA ALA A 286 -3.73 -18.21 9.93
C ALA A 286 -2.67 -19.19 9.43
N GLN A 287 -2.84 -19.62 8.18
CA GLN A 287 -1.82 -20.35 7.43
C GLN A 287 -1.11 -19.37 6.49
N MET A 288 0.21 -19.34 6.52
CA MET A 288 1.03 -18.35 5.83
C MET A 288 2.10 -19.01 4.96
N ASN A 289 2.18 -18.65 3.67
CA ASN A 289 3.34 -18.98 2.83
C ASN A 289 4.11 -17.70 2.45
N LEU A 290 5.43 -17.73 2.65
CA LEU A 290 6.34 -16.60 2.46
C LEU A 290 7.32 -16.94 1.33
N ASP A 291 7.16 -16.34 0.15
CA ASP A 291 8.12 -16.48 -0.96
C ASP A 291 8.99 -15.22 -1.05
N LEU A 292 10.15 -15.21 -0.39
CA LEU A 292 10.88 -13.98 -0.09
C LEU A 292 12.05 -13.68 -1.05
N LEU A 293 12.41 -14.63 -1.91
CA LEU A 293 13.59 -14.53 -2.75
C LEU A 293 13.23 -14.09 -4.17
N VAL A 294 14.11 -13.33 -4.81
CA VAL A 294 14.02 -13.09 -6.25
C VAL A 294 14.24 -14.41 -7.00
N ARG A 295 13.43 -14.67 -8.03
CA ARG A 295 13.51 -15.87 -8.87
C ARG A 295 13.04 -15.57 -10.28
N ALA A 296 13.66 -16.20 -11.28
CA ALA A 296 13.22 -16.09 -12.66
C ALA A 296 11.76 -16.55 -12.83
N GLY A 297 10.95 -15.77 -13.54
CA GLY A 297 9.53 -16.06 -13.78
C GLY A 297 8.58 -15.67 -12.64
N LYS A 298 9.12 -15.26 -11.48
CA LYS A 298 8.34 -14.67 -10.39
C LYS A 298 7.99 -13.22 -10.69
N TYR A 299 6.81 -12.78 -10.29
CA TYR A 299 6.36 -11.41 -10.43
C TYR A 299 7.28 -10.43 -9.68
N GLU A 300 7.64 -9.35 -10.34
CA GLU A 300 8.65 -8.39 -9.89
C GLU A 300 8.05 -7.28 -9.01
N ASN A 301 7.23 -7.64 -8.02
CA ASN A 301 6.85 -6.73 -6.92
C ASN A 301 6.54 -7.49 -5.62
N GLY A 302 6.69 -6.82 -4.47
CA GLY A 302 6.15 -7.28 -3.19
C GLY A 302 4.62 -7.13 -3.15
N PHE A 303 3.94 -8.10 -2.52
CA PHE A 303 2.52 -8.03 -2.20
C PHE A 303 2.11 -9.11 -1.19
N MET A 304 1.04 -8.85 -0.45
CA MET A 304 0.28 -9.82 0.36
C MET A 304 -1.00 -10.18 -0.36
N HIS A 305 -1.39 -11.44 -0.26
CA HIS A 305 -2.57 -11.96 -0.89
C HIS A 305 -3.28 -13.01 -0.01
N GLY A 306 -4.61 -12.95 0.07
CA GLY A 306 -5.43 -13.80 0.94
C GLY A 306 -6.36 -14.76 0.18
N PRO A 307 -5.89 -15.97 -0.19
CA PRO A 307 -6.74 -16.98 -0.81
C PRO A 307 -7.98 -17.35 -0.02
N GLN A 308 -7.90 -17.30 1.31
CA GLN A 308 -9.05 -17.55 2.18
C GLN A 308 -9.22 -16.40 3.17
N PRO A 309 -10.24 -15.54 3.01
CA PRO A 309 -10.57 -14.54 4.01
C PRO A 309 -11.11 -15.21 5.29
N PRO A 310 -10.78 -14.70 6.48
CA PRO A 310 -11.30 -15.25 7.71
C PRO A 310 -12.67 -14.67 8.06
N PHE A 311 -13.50 -15.48 8.75
CA PHE A 311 -14.81 -15.08 9.24
C PHE A 311 -15.39 -16.15 10.19
N PHE A 312 -16.49 -15.83 10.87
CA PHE A 312 -17.28 -16.81 11.60
C PHE A 312 -18.32 -17.46 10.69
N LEU A 313 -18.18 -18.75 10.43
CA LEU A 313 -19.18 -19.56 9.74
C LEU A 313 -20.04 -20.28 10.77
N GLN A 314 -21.29 -19.85 10.93
CA GLN A 314 -22.25 -20.48 11.86
C GLN A 314 -21.72 -20.60 13.31
N GLY A 315 -20.95 -19.62 13.76
CA GLY A 315 -20.34 -19.58 15.10
C GLY A 315 -18.93 -20.19 15.17
N GLU A 316 -18.50 -20.92 14.14
CA GLU A 316 -17.16 -21.51 14.07
C GLU A 316 -16.17 -20.58 13.37
N TRP A 317 -15.00 -20.39 13.98
CA TRP A 317 -13.93 -19.54 13.42
C TRP A 317 -13.28 -20.21 12.21
N GLN A 318 -13.27 -19.51 11.08
CA GLN A 318 -12.52 -19.89 9.89
C GLN A 318 -11.25 -19.03 9.81
N PRO A 319 -10.04 -19.60 9.99
CA PRO A 319 -8.80 -18.85 9.92
C PRO A 319 -8.46 -18.46 8.47
N ALA A 320 -7.61 -17.43 8.33
CA ALA A 320 -7.15 -16.96 7.03
C ALA A 320 -6.13 -17.91 6.40
N ARG A 321 -6.10 -17.96 5.07
CA ARG A 321 -4.91 -18.39 4.31
C ARG A 321 -4.34 -17.15 3.65
N LEU A 322 -3.07 -16.88 3.91
CA LEU A 322 -2.35 -15.69 3.46
C LEU A 322 -1.05 -16.12 2.81
N ASN A 323 -0.66 -15.42 1.76
CA ASN A 323 0.65 -15.55 1.16
C ASN A 323 1.22 -14.14 1.03
N PHE A 324 2.53 -14.00 1.15
CA PHE A 324 3.15 -12.78 0.66
C PHE A 324 4.55 -13.01 0.13
N THR A 325 4.98 -12.08 -0.71
CA THR A 325 6.20 -12.18 -1.48
C THR A 325 7.10 -10.97 -1.31
N SER A 326 8.41 -11.20 -1.44
CA SER A 326 9.40 -10.14 -1.64
C SER A 326 10.43 -10.54 -2.69
N LEU A 327 11.33 -9.61 -3.03
CA LEU A 327 12.35 -9.78 -4.07
C LEU A 327 13.76 -9.68 -3.49
N ALA A 328 13.96 -10.21 -2.28
CA ALA A 328 15.28 -10.15 -1.68
C ALA A 328 16.28 -10.97 -2.50
N GLN A 329 17.45 -10.38 -2.73
CA GLN A 329 18.58 -10.98 -3.40
C GLN A 329 19.74 -11.06 -2.40
N PRO A 330 19.95 -12.22 -1.77
CA PRO A 330 21.07 -12.44 -0.85
C PRO A 330 22.40 -11.99 -1.48
N GLY A 331 23.21 -11.25 -0.72
CA GLY A 331 24.53 -10.77 -1.15
C GLY A 331 24.53 -9.44 -1.91
N GLN A 332 23.37 -8.91 -2.30
CA GLN A 332 23.27 -7.56 -2.85
C GLN A 332 23.16 -6.52 -1.72
N VAL A 333 24.05 -5.53 -1.73
CA VAL A 333 24.04 -4.40 -0.77
C VAL A 333 22.67 -3.71 -0.77
N GLY A 334 22.11 -3.51 0.42
CA GLY A 334 20.80 -2.92 0.65
C GLY A 334 19.64 -3.90 0.54
N SER A 335 19.84 -5.09 -0.03
CA SER A 335 18.75 -6.05 -0.25
C SER A 335 18.19 -6.61 1.05
N GLY A 336 19.02 -6.75 2.09
CA GLY A 336 18.55 -7.19 3.40
C GLY A 336 17.65 -6.17 4.10
N ALA A 337 17.98 -4.88 4.01
CA ALA A 337 17.13 -3.80 4.50
C ALA A 337 15.81 -3.72 3.72
N HIS A 338 15.88 -3.82 2.38
CA HIS A 338 14.69 -3.82 1.53
C HIS A 338 13.78 -5.02 1.79
N GLY A 339 14.33 -6.24 1.83
CA GLY A 339 13.58 -7.46 2.12
C GLY A 339 12.95 -7.44 3.51
N LEU A 340 13.64 -6.88 4.51
CA LEU A 340 13.08 -6.68 5.85
C LEU A 340 11.92 -5.67 5.86
N ASN A 341 12.06 -4.56 5.14
CA ASN A 341 10.98 -3.58 4.99
C ASN A 341 9.74 -4.21 4.35
N THR A 342 9.91 -4.97 3.26
CA THR A 342 8.79 -5.73 2.66
C THR A 342 8.19 -6.73 3.64
N LEU A 343 9.00 -7.47 4.42
CA LEU A 343 8.50 -8.40 5.44
C LEU A 343 7.60 -7.71 6.49
N PHE A 344 7.97 -6.53 6.96
CA PHE A 344 7.16 -5.77 7.92
C PHE A 344 5.89 -5.20 7.27
N HIS A 345 6.02 -4.68 6.05
CA HIS A 345 4.90 -4.13 5.28
C HIS A 345 3.85 -5.21 5.03
N GLU A 346 4.23 -6.30 4.35
CA GLU A 346 3.32 -7.39 4.03
C GLU A 346 2.87 -8.16 5.27
N GLY A 347 3.72 -8.23 6.31
CA GLY A 347 3.36 -8.76 7.62
C GLY A 347 2.25 -7.95 8.30
N GLY A 348 2.24 -6.63 8.14
CA GLY A 348 1.18 -5.74 8.63
C GLY A 348 -0.13 -5.94 7.88
N HIS A 349 -0.08 -6.11 6.56
CA HIS A 349 -1.25 -6.54 5.79
C HIS A 349 -1.76 -7.91 6.27
N ALA A 350 -0.88 -8.90 6.40
CA ALA A 350 -1.25 -10.23 6.86
C ALA A 350 -1.89 -10.21 8.26
N ALA A 351 -1.36 -9.40 9.18
CA ALA A 351 -1.93 -9.22 10.51
C ALA A 351 -3.33 -8.59 10.42
N HIS A 352 -3.50 -7.53 9.64
CA HIS A 352 -4.80 -6.92 9.40
C HIS A 352 -5.81 -7.96 8.89
N PHE A 353 -5.52 -8.60 7.76
CA PHE A 353 -6.47 -9.49 7.12
C PHE A 353 -6.72 -10.78 7.90
N ALA A 354 -5.78 -11.27 8.72
CA ALA A 354 -5.99 -12.38 9.66
C ALA A 354 -6.90 -12.02 10.85
N ASN A 355 -6.96 -10.74 11.22
CA ASN A 355 -7.67 -10.26 12.41
C ASN A 355 -9.04 -9.65 12.12
N ILE A 356 -9.58 -9.78 10.90
CA ILE A 356 -10.96 -9.39 10.62
C ILE A 356 -11.92 -10.42 11.24
N CYS A 357 -12.73 -9.99 12.22
CA CYS A 357 -13.60 -10.87 13.01
C CYS A 357 -15.07 -10.59 12.70
N GLN A 358 -15.51 -10.90 11.48
CA GLN A 358 -16.88 -10.66 11.03
C GLN A 358 -17.61 -11.96 10.70
N ASN A 359 -18.92 -11.89 10.44
CA ASN A 359 -19.76 -13.07 10.16
C ASN A 359 -19.85 -13.45 8.67
N ALA A 360 -19.10 -12.78 7.80
CA ALA A 360 -19.07 -13.06 6.37
C ALA A 360 -17.69 -12.69 5.76
N PRO A 361 -17.28 -13.36 4.67
CA PRO A 361 -16.01 -13.07 4.00
C PRO A 361 -16.01 -11.73 3.24
N CYS A 362 -17.19 -11.16 2.91
CA CYS A 362 -17.30 -9.85 2.25
C CYS A 362 -16.68 -8.69 3.07
N PHE A 363 -16.44 -8.90 4.37
CA PHE A 363 -15.80 -7.91 5.23
C PHE A 363 -14.27 -7.89 5.15
N SER A 364 -13.67 -8.90 4.52
CA SER A 364 -12.23 -9.10 4.40
C SER A 364 -11.85 -9.13 2.91
N GLN A 365 -11.97 -7.98 2.26
CA GLN A 365 -11.63 -7.80 0.84
C GLN A 365 -10.37 -6.95 0.73
N GLU A 366 -9.45 -7.30 -0.18
CA GLU A 366 -8.26 -6.49 -0.46
C GLU A 366 -8.61 -5.18 -1.19
N PHE A 367 -9.72 -5.18 -1.94
CA PHE A 367 -10.20 -4.09 -2.79
C PHE A 367 -11.54 -3.53 -2.28
N PRO A 368 -12.14 -2.50 -2.92
CA PRO A 368 -13.43 -1.97 -2.52
C PRO A 368 -14.46 -3.08 -2.25
N PRO A 369 -15.13 -3.05 -1.08
CA PRO A 369 -15.39 -1.86 -0.26
C PRO A 369 -14.33 -1.51 0.80
N THR A 370 -13.19 -2.19 0.83
CA THR A 370 -12.05 -1.81 1.68
C THR A 370 -11.35 -0.58 1.10
N SER A 371 -11.06 0.39 1.96
CA SER A 371 -10.29 1.60 1.61
C SER A 371 -8.82 1.24 1.40
N MET A 372 -8.20 1.84 0.38
CA MET A 372 -6.77 1.66 0.15
C MET A 372 -5.98 2.22 1.34
N ALA A 373 -6.34 3.42 1.81
CA ALA A 373 -5.71 4.02 2.98
C ALA A 373 -5.80 3.11 4.21
N TYR A 374 -6.95 2.48 4.43
CA TYR A 374 -7.13 1.56 5.55
C TYR A 374 -6.26 0.30 5.46
N ALA A 375 -6.11 -0.26 4.26
CA ALA A 375 -5.22 -1.40 4.05
C ALA A 375 -3.75 -1.02 4.28
N GLU A 376 -3.32 0.11 3.73
CA GLU A 376 -1.95 0.63 3.77
C GLU A 376 -1.54 1.14 5.17
N THR A 377 -2.45 1.70 5.97
CA THR A 377 -2.09 2.22 7.31
C THR A 377 -1.41 1.17 8.18
N GLN A 378 -1.78 -0.10 8.05
CA GLN A 378 -1.33 -1.15 8.97
C GLN A 378 0.03 -1.70 8.56
N SER A 379 0.23 -1.88 7.26
CA SER A 379 1.52 -2.25 6.67
C SER A 379 2.54 -1.15 6.90
N MET A 380 2.18 0.10 6.60
CA MET A 380 3.03 1.28 6.78
C MET A 380 3.29 1.61 8.26
N PHE A 381 2.35 1.32 9.18
CA PHE A 381 2.63 1.45 10.61
C PHE A 381 3.74 0.47 11.02
N CYS A 382 3.63 -0.80 10.61
CA CYS A 382 4.61 -1.82 10.96
C CYS A 382 5.99 -1.48 10.38
N ASP A 383 6.09 -1.16 9.09
CA ASP A 383 7.37 -0.88 8.44
C ASP A 383 8.03 0.43 8.93
N SER A 384 7.24 1.41 9.39
CA SER A 384 7.76 2.67 9.96
C SER A 384 8.64 2.45 11.18
N LEU A 385 8.45 1.34 11.91
CA LEU A 385 9.26 1.00 13.08
C LEU A 385 10.73 0.73 12.72
N LEU A 386 11.01 0.31 11.48
CA LEU A 386 12.38 -0.01 11.04
C LEU A 386 13.29 1.22 10.99
N ASP A 387 12.68 2.40 10.92
CA ASP A 387 13.37 3.68 10.92
C ASP A 387 13.55 4.28 12.32
N ASP A 388 12.91 3.69 13.34
CA ASP A 388 13.00 4.17 14.71
C ASP A 388 14.36 3.88 15.31
N ALA A 389 14.95 4.90 15.95
CA ALA A 389 16.31 4.82 16.48
C ALA A 389 16.45 3.75 17.58
N ASP A 390 15.42 3.56 18.40
CA ASP A 390 15.42 2.54 19.44
C ASP A 390 15.21 1.12 18.88
N TRP A 391 14.42 0.97 17.81
CA TRP A 391 14.32 -0.29 17.07
C TRP A 391 15.67 -0.65 16.44
N LEU A 392 16.32 0.28 15.75
CA LEU A 392 17.67 0.08 15.17
C LEU A 392 18.68 -0.34 16.25
N LYS A 393 18.64 0.27 17.44
CA LYS A 393 19.52 -0.11 18.55
C LYS A 393 19.25 -1.51 19.09
N ARG A 394 17.99 -1.92 19.19
CA ARG A 394 17.62 -3.21 19.77
C ARG A 394 17.80 -4.37 18.79
N TYR A 395 17.49 -4.15 17.51
CA TYR A 395 17.35 -5.21 16.51
C TYR A 395 18.44 -5.25 15.44
N ALA A 396 18.91 -4.09 14.97
CA ALA A 396 19.88 -3.99 13.88
C ALA A 396 21.32 -4.17 14.42
N LYS A 397 21.68 -5.43 14.64
CA LYS A 397 23.03 -5.85 15.04
C LYS A 397 23.81 -6.44 13.87
N ASN A 398 25.11 -6.17 13.82
CA ASN A 398 25.99 -6.79 12.83
C ASN A 398 26.34 -8.24 13.22
N SER A 399 27.17 -8.91 12.40
CA SER A 399 27.60 -10.30 12.64
C SER A 399 28.42 -10.49 13.92
N ALA A 400 29.05 -9.43 14.44
CA ALA A 400 29.74 -9.45 15.74
C ALA A 400 28.81 -9.19 16.93
N GLY A 401 27.52 -8.94 16.69
CA GLY A 401 26.53 -8.61 17.72
C GLY A 401 26.53 -7.13 18.15
N GLU A 402 27.28 -6.28 17.46
CA GLU A 402 27.38 -4.85 17.77
C GLU A 402 26.17 -4.08 17.21
N THR A 403 25.68 -3.10 17.94
CA THR A 403 24.55 -2.25 17.54
C THR A 403 24.96 -1.15 16.57
N VAL A 404 24.01 -0.64 15.78
CA VAL A 404 24.21 0.54 14.93
C VAL A 404 24.78 1.72 15.74
N PRO A 405 25.88 2.37 15.30
CA PRO A 405 26.43 3.55 15.99
C PRO A 405 25.47 4.75 15.96
N ASP A 406 25.45 5.53 17.05
CA ASP A 406 24.65 6.77 17.15
C ASP A 406 24.93 7.73 15.99
N ALA A 407 26.20 7.87 15.61
CA ALA A 407 26.62 8.70 14.50
C ALA A 407 25.99 8.26 13.17
N LEU A 408 25.81 6.96 12.96
CA LEU A 408 25.20 6.42 11.75
C LEU A 408 23.68 6.63 11.74
N ILE A 409 23.02 6.48 12.89
CA ILE A 409 21.58 6.84 13.05
C ILE A 409 21.38 8.33 12.76
N LYS A 410 22.23 9.20 13.34
CA LYS A 410 22.20 10.64 13.08
C LYS A 410 22.41 10.97 11.60
N ALA A 411 23.37 10.29 10.94
CA ALA A 411 23.60 10.45 9.50
C ALA A 411 22.38 10.02 8.66
N SER A 412 21.68 8.95 9.07
CA SER A 412 20.42 8.53 8.44
C SER A 412 19.33 9.59 8.55
N ILE A 413 19.18 10.24 9.71
CA ILE A 413 18.24 11.34 9.92
C ILE A 413 18.64 12.55 9.06
N GLN A 414 19.92 12.91 9.05
CA GLN A 414 20.46 14.00 8.23
C GLN A 414 20.20 13.80 6.73
N ALA A 415 20.25 12.56 6.25
CA ALA A 415 20.00 12.24 4.85
C ALA A 415 18.51 12.31 4.46
N ARG A 416 17.59 12.03 5.39
CA ARG A 416 16.16 11.84 5.07
C ARG A 416 15.27 12.99 5.50
N GLN A 417 15.47 13.51 6.71
CA GLN A 417 14.59 14.50 7.32
C GLN A 417 14.44 15.77 6.48
N PRO A 418 15.50 16.33 5.86
CA PRO A 418 15.36 17.55 5.06
C PRO A 418 14.34 17.40 3.92
N MET A 419 14.30 16.26 3.25
CA MET A 419 13.39 16.06 2.10
C MET A 419 12.06 15.45 2.45
N ARG A 420 11.75 15.22 3.74
CA ARG A 420 10.52 14.55 4.15
C ARG A 420 9.26 15.29 3.68
N ALA A 421 9.17 16.59 3.93
CA ALA A 421 8.04 17.41 3.46
C ALA A 421 7.88 17.34 1.93
N PHE A 422 8.99 17.41 1.17
CA PHE A 422 8.96 17.29 -0.28
C PHE A 422 8.44 15.92 -0.74
N ASN A 423 8.86 14.85 -0.09
CA ASN A 423 8.45 13.47 -0.42
C ASN A 423 6.95 13.28 -0.25
N GLU A 424 6.38 13.70 0.88
CA GLU A 424 4.94 13.52 1.12
C GLU A 424 4.10 14.47 0.25
N ARG A 425 4.60 15.67 -0.03
CA ARG A 425 3.96 16.59 -0.99
C ARG A 425 3.99 16.06 -2.43
N HIS A 426 4.93 15.19 -2.78
CA HIS A 426 4.91 14.49 -4.06
C HIS A 426 3.75 13.48 -4.16
N ILE A 427 3.29 12.92 -3.04
CA ILE A 427 2.06 12.13 -3.02
C ILE A 427 0.84 13.05 -3.14
N LEU A 428 0.82 14.15 -2.38
CA LEU A 428 -0.22 15.19 -2.41
C LEU A 428 -0.45 15.78 -3.80
N LEU A 429 0.60 15.91 -4.62
CA LEU A 429 0.53 16.41 -6.00
C LEU A 429 -0.52 15.71 -6.85
N VAL A 430 -0.62 14.38 -6.73
CA VAL A 430 -1.46 13.55 -7.62
C VAL A 430 -2.96 13.84 -7.46
N PRO A 431 -3.57 13.80 -6.25
CA PRO A 431 -4.99 14.11 -6.11
C PRO A 431 -5.34 15.55 -6.48
N TYR A 432 -4.44 16.53 -6.29
CA TYR A 432 -4.69 17.90 -6.79
C TYR A 432 -4.74 17.95 -8.31
N PHE A 433 -3.82 17.25 -8.98
CA PHE A 433 -3.80 17.17 -10.43
C PHE A 433 -5.05 16.47 -10.97
N GLU A 434 -5.39 15.29 -10.45
CA GLU A 434 -6.56 14.53 -10.92
C GLU A 434 -7.87 15.27 -10.63
N TRP A 435 -8.02 15.88 -9.46
CA TRP A 435 -9.21 16.67 -9.14
C TRP A 435 -9.41 17.86 -10.08
N ALA A 436 -8.34 18.57 -10.42
CA ALA A 436 -8.43 19.68 -11.37
C ALA A 436 -8.74 19.18 -12.79
N LEU A 437 -8.08 18.09 -13.22
CA LEU A 437 -8.24 17.52 -14.55
C LEU A 437 -9.65 16.99 -14.80
N TYR A 438 -10.22 16.23 -13.86
CA TYR A 438 -11.55 15.66 -14.01
C TYR A 438 -12.68 16.70 -13.88
N GLN A 439 -12.39 17.93 -13.48
CA GLN A 439 -13.36 19.03 -13.53
C GLN A 439 -13.52 19.65 -14.91
N TRP A 440 -12.60 19.39 -15.84
CA TRP A 440 -12.66 19.97 -17.18
C TRP A 440 -13.73 19.33 -18.06
N ASP A 441 -14.27 20.15 -18.95
CA ASP A 441 -15.08 19.69 -20.07
C ASP A 441 -14.18 19.08 -21.16
N GLU A 442 -14.75 18.19 -21.99
CA GLU A 442 -13.98 17.44 -22.99
C GLU A 442 -13.23 18.34 -23.98
N ALA A 443 -13.77 19.51 -24.32
CA ALA A 443 -13.13 20.46 -25.23
C ALA A 443 -11.82 21.05 -24.68
N GLN A 444 -11.63 21.04 -23.35
CA GLN A 444 -10.43 21.55 -22.70
C GLN A 444 -9.34 20.46 -22.55
N LEU A 445 -9.67 19.18 -22.76
CA LEU A 445 -8.75 18.05 -22.64
C LEU A 445 -7.78 17.96 -23.83
N THR A 446 -6.98 19.01 -24.09
CA THR A 446 -5.92 19.00 -25.10
C THR A 446 -4.57 18.61 -24.48
N PRO A 447 -3.63 18.01 -25.25
CA PRO A 447 -2.29 17.71 -24.76
C PRO A 447 -1.57 18.90 -24.12
N GLU A 448 -1.69 20.09 -24.70
CA GLU A 448 -1.05 21.31 -24.23
C GLU A 448 -1.64 21.77 -22.90
N ALA A 449 -2.98 21.78 -22.79
CA ALA A 449 -3.66 22.18 -21.58
C ALA A 449 -3.33 21.24 -20.42
N ILE A 450 -3.39 19.92 -20.65
CA ILE A 450 -3.09 18.92 -19.62
C ILE A 450 -1.61 18.99 -19.21
N THR A 451 -0.69 19.20 -20.16
CA THR A 451 0.73 19.43 -19.86
C THR A 451 0.89 20.66 -18.97
N GLN A 452 0.24 21.76 -19.31
CA GLN A 452 0.31 22.99 -18.51
C GLN A 452 -0.24 22.77 -17.09
N LEU A 453 -1.39 22.10 -16.95
CA LEU A 453 -1.95 21.74 -15.64
C LEU A 453 -0.97 20.91 -14.81
N ALA A 454 -0.29 19.95 -15.42
CA ALA A 454 0.73 19.16 -14.73
C ALA A 454 1.89 20.06 -14.24
N ARG A 455 2.39 20.99 -15.06
CA ARG A 455 3.47 21.92 -14.65
C ARG A 455 3.01 22.88 -13.56
N ASP A 456 1.82 23.45 -13.68
CA ASP A 456 1.27 24.39 -12.69
C ASP A 456 1.05 23.70 -11.34
N THR A 457 0.55 22.45 -11.35
CA THR A 457 0.34 21.68 -10.13
C THR A 457 1.67 21.26 -9.50
N GLU A 458 2.65 20.81 -10.31
CA GLU A 458 4.02 20.53 -9.85
C GLU A 458 4.64 21.77 -9.18
N GLN A 459 4.56 22.94 -9.81
CA GLN A 459 5.07 24.19 -9.24
C GLN A 459 4.33 24.58 -7.95
N LYS A 460 2.99 24.50 -7.93
CA LYS A 460 2.15 24.85 -6.78
C LYS A 460 2.46 23.98 -5.56
N ILE A 461 2.56 22.66 -5.77
CA ILE A 461 2.68 21.70 -4.66
C ILE A 461 4.14 21.46 -4.29
N LEU A 462 5.02 21.26 -5.27
CA LEU A 462 6.43 20.93 -5.00
C LEU A 462 7.32 22.16 -4.88
N GLY A 463 6.92 23.32 -5.42
CA GLY A 463 7.73 24.54 -5.38
C GLY A 463 8.89 24.55 -6.40
N ILE A 464 8.90 23.64 -7.37
CA ILE A 464 9.93 23.51 -8.41
C ILE A 464 9.30 23.44 -9.80
N SER A 465 10.07 23.85 -10.82
CA SER A 465 9.64 23.96 -12.23
C SER A 465 9.44 22.61 -12.94
N GLY A 466 9.59 21.49 -12.22
CA GLY A 466 9.26 20.17 -12.71
C GLY A 466 9.47 19.08 -11.65
N SER A 467 8.55 18.12 -11.60
CA SER A 467 8.70 16.97 -10.70
C SER A 467 9.84 16.04 -11.15
N PRO A 468 10.65 15.50 -10.21
CA PRO A 468 11.61 14.44 -10.51
C PRO A 468 10.95 13.17 -11.05
N ARG A 469 9.68 12.92 -10.70
CA ARG A 469 8.83 11.97 -11.39
C ARG A 469 7.68 12.75 -12.04
N PRO A 470 7.77 13.04 -13.34
CA PRO A 470 6.71 13.71 -14.09
C PRO A 470 5.31 13.18 -13.77
N THR A 471 4.36 14.08 -13.46
CA THR A 471 3.02 13.69 -12.96
C THR A 471 2.31 12.69 -13.88
N LEU A 472 2.34 12.91 -15.20
CA LEU A 472 1.67 12.02 -16.16
C LEU A 472 2.45 10.71 -16.41
N ALA A 473 3.70 10.62 -15.97
CA ALA A 473 4.49 9.38 -16.02
C ALA A 473 4.23 8.46 -14.80
N ILE A 474 3.34 8.87 -13.88
CA ILE A 474 2.87 8.01 -12.80
C ILE A 474 1.82 7.03 -13.40
N PRO A 475 2.08 5.71 -13.36
CA PRO A 475 1.22 4.73 -14.03
C PRO A 475 -0.17 4.61 -13.40
N HIS A 476 -0.32 5.02 -12.14
CA HIS A 476 -1.59 4.95 -11.41
C HIS A 476 -2.72 5.72 -12.11
N LEU A 477 -2.39 6.77 -12.87
CA LEU A 477 -3.38 7.59 -13.59
C LEU A 477 -4.03 6.83 -14.76
N LEU A 478 -3.41 5.73 -15.23
CA LEU A 478 -3.76 5.08 -16.49
C LEU A 478 -4.80 3.97 -16.35
N SER A 479 -4.91 3.29 -15.20
CA SER A 479 -5.85 2.18 -15.03
C SER A 479 -7.13 2.59 -14.30
N LEU A 480 -8.25 1.94 -14.63
CA LEU A 480 -9.54 2.11 -13.95
C LEU A 480 -9.45 1.77 -12.46
N GLU A 481 -8.58 0.83 -12.12
CA GLU A 481 -8.36 0.37 -10.75
C GLU A 481 -7.69 1.46 -9.89
N SER A 482 -6.62 2.07 -10.40
CA SER A 482 -5.75 2.96 -9.64
C SER A 482 -5.95 4.47 -9.87
N ALA A 483 -6.64 4.88 -10.94
CA ALA A 483 -6.90 6.29 -11.18
C ALA A 483 -7.76 6.88 -10.05
N CYS A 484 -7.44 8.08 -9.59
CA CYS A 484 -8.06 8.73 -8.45
C CYS A 484 -8.00 7.92 -7.13
N SER A 485 -6.96 7.11 -6.91
CA SER A 485 -6.73 6.42 -5.62
C SER A 485 -5.47 6.87 -4.88
N TYR A 486 -4.57 7.62 -5.52
CA TYR A 486 -3.23 7.90 -5.00
C TYR A 486 -3.23 8.64 -3.65
N GLN A 487 -4.29 9.37 -3.33
CA GLN A 487 -4.50 9.99 -2.02
C GLN A 487 -4.49 8.99 -0.86
N GLY A 488 -4.85 7.73 -1.10
CA GLY A 488 -4.92 6.75 -0.02
C GLY A 488 -3.56 6.46 0.62
N TYR A 489 -2.44 6.58 -0.12
CA TYR A 489 -1.09 6.49 0.46
C TYR A 489 -0.82 7.64 1.43
N LEU A 490 -1.26 8.86 1.10
CA LEU A 490 -1.05 10.02 1.97
C LEU A 490 -1.96 9.96 3.19
N LEU A 491 -3.22 9.54 3.01
CA LEU A 491 -4.13 9.28 4.14
C LEU A 491 -3.58 8.20 5.06
N ALA A 492 -2.96 7.14 4.51
CA ALA A 492 -2.31 6.11 5.30
C ALA A 492 -1.15 6.66 6.12
N LEU A 493 -0.26 7.47 5.52
CA LEU A 493 0.82 8.15 6.25
C LEU A 493 0.31 9.05 7.38
N MET A 494 -0.80 9.77 7.14
CA MET A 494 -1.44 10.59 8.17
C MET A 494 -1.96 9.72 9.32
N ALA A 495 -2.64 8.63 9.00
CA ALA A 495 -3.14 7.68 9.98
C ALA A 495 -2.01 6.98 10.76
N VAL A 496 -0.89 6.66 10.11
CA VAL A 496 0.31 6.10 10.75
C VAL A 496 0.85 7.07 11.79
N GLU A 497 1.11 8.33 11.44
CA GLU A 497 1.65 9.30 12.39
C GLU A 497 0.65 9.63 13.51
N GLN A 498 -0.65 9.70 13.21
CA GLN A 498 -1.70 9.85 14.21
C GLN A 498 -1.72 8.68 15.20
N THR A 499 -1.62 7.44 14.70
CA THR A 499 -1.58 6.21 15.52
C THR A 499 -0.31 6.16 16.37
N ARG A 500 0.84 6.48 15.79
CA ARG A 500 2.13 6.56 16.50
C ARG A 500 2.05 7.57 17.63
N GLN A 501 1.48 8.74 17.39
CA GLN A 501 1.32 9.79 18.41
C GLN A 501 0.38 9.37 19.53
N PHE A 502 -0.71 8.67 19.23
CA PHE A 502 -1.59 8.09 20.25
C PHE A 502 -0.82 7.17 21.21
N PHE A 503 -0.07 6.19 20.70
CA PHE A 503 0.70 5.27 21.54
C PHE A 503 1.86 5.96 22.27
N LEU A 504 2.53 6.92 21.62
CA LEU A 504 3.60 7.70 22.27
C LEU A 504 3.06 8.55 23.42
N GLN A 505 1.87 9.15 23.29
CA GLN A 505 1.25 9.93 24.36
C GLN A 505 0.77 9.05 25.51
N ARG A 506 0.14 7.90 25.19
CA ARG A 506 -0.44 7.01 26.20
C ARG A 506 0.61 6.17 26.92
N ASP A 507 1.55 5.60 26.16
CA ASP A 507 2.46 4.56 26.64
C ASP A 507 3.92 5.04 26.71
N GLY A 508 4.29 6.09 25.97
CA GLY A 508 5.63 6.67 25.97
C GLY A 508 6.63 6.03 25.00
N TYR A 509 6.26 4.96 24.30
CA TYR A 509 7.16 4.24 23.37
C TYR A 509 6.38 3.35 22.38
N LEU A 510 7.05 2.99 21.27
CA LEU A 510 6.50 2.12 20.23
C LEU A 510 7.22 0.76 20.18
N THR A 511 8.56 0.78 20.12
CA THR A 511 9.37 -0.44 20.01
C THR A 511 9.11 -1.38 21.18
N ASP A 512 8.71 -2.61 20.90
CA ASP A 512 8.36 -3.63 21.91
C ASP A 512 7.22 -3.20 22.84
N ASN A 513 6.25 -2.41 22.36
CA ASN A 513 5.05 -2.07 23.12
C ASN A 513 3.95 -3.13 22.94
N PRO A 514 3.66 -3.95 23.97
CA PRO A 514 2.71 -5.05 23.87
C PRO A 514 1.24 -4.60 23.82
N ALA A 515 0.96 -3.30 24.02
CA ALA A 515 -0.40 -2.77 23.90
C ALA A 515 -0.82 -2.52 22.44
N ILE A 516 0.15 -2.37 21.52
CA ILE A 516 -0.11 -2.01 20.12
C ILE A 516 -0.94 -3.07 19.40
N GLY A 517 -0.49 -4.33 19.40
CA GLY A 517 -1.15 -5.42 18.67
C GLY A 517 -2.62 -5.62 19.09
N PRO A 518 -2.93 -5.74 20.39
CA PRO A 518 -4.31 -5.86 20.87
C PRO A 518 -5.20 -4.68 20.49
N ASP A 519 -4.70 -3.45 20.57
CA ASP A 519 -5.47 -2.25 20.24
C ASP A 519 -5.73 -2.15 18.74
N LEU A 520 -4.72 -2.38 17.90
CA LEU A 520 -4.91 -2.43 16.45
C LEU A 520 -5.87 -3.57 16.07
N ALA A 521 -5.75 -4.75 16.69
CA ALA A 521 -6.68 -5.84 16.45
C ALA A 521 -8.12 -5.49 16.82
N GLN A 522 -8.33 -4.81 17.95
CA GLN A 522 -9.65 -4.42 18.42
C GLN A 522 -10.29 -3.31 17.57
N HIS A 523 -9.54 -2.24 17.31
CA HIS A 523 -10.08 -0.99 16.79
C HIS A 523 -9.92 -0.87 15.28
N TYR A 524 -8.80 -1.36 14.74
CA TYR A 524 -8.54 -1.29 13.31
C TYR A 524 -8.97 -2.57 12.64
N TRP A 525 -8.50 -3.75 13.03
CA TRP A 525 -8.63 -4.94 12.18
C TRP A 525 -9.96 -5.69 12.33
N ARG A 526 -10.43 -5.89 13.57
CA ARG A 526 -11.69 -6.61 13.88
C ARG A 526 -12.90 -6.21 13.02
N PRO A 527 -13.19 -4.91 12.79
CA PRO A 527 -14.37 -4.53 12.02
C PRO A 527 -14.27 -4.88 10.52
N GLY A 528 -13.06 -5.03 9.98
CA GLY A 528 -12.83 -5.08 8.53
C GLY A 528 -13.49 -3.91 7.82
N ASN A 529 -13.94 -4.13 6.59
CA ASN A 529 -14.62 -3.08 5.82
C ASN A 529 -16.08 -2.81 6.25
N SER A 530 -16.54 -3.29 7.43
CA SER A 530 -17.89 -2.93 7.91
C SER A 530 -18.00 -1.44 8.29
N VAL A 531 -16.89 -0.79 8.61
CA VAL A 531 -16.79 0.63 8.99
C VAL A 531 -15.90 1.39 8.00
N SER A 532 -15.85 2.72 8.09
CA SER A 532 -14.90 3.53 7.31
C SER A 532 -13.53 3.57 7.98
N HIS A 533 -12.48 3.97 7.25
CA HIS A 533 -11.16 4.15 7.89
C HIS A 533 -11.21 5.26 8.96
N ASP A 534 -11.96 6.33 8.72
CA ASP A 534 -12.16 7.41 9.70
C ASP A 534 -12.80 6.88 10.99
N ASP A 535 -13.76 5.95 10.89
CA ASP A 535 -14.37 5.30 12.06
C ASP A 535 -13.34 4.47 12.84
N THR A 536 -12.43 3.76 12.15
CA THR A 536 -11.35 3.01 12.84
C THR A 536 -10.43 3.96 13.61
N LEU A 537 -10.04 5.09 13.00
CA LEU A 537 -9.21 6.13 13.63
C LEU A 537 -9.89 6.68 14.89
N ARG A 538 -11.16 7.08 14.77
CA ARG A 538 -11.96 7.56 15.91
C ARG A 538 -12.05 6.54 17.03
N SER A 539 -12.18 5.25 16.67
CA SER A 539 -12.28 4.17 17.64
C SER A 539 -11.02 4.02 18.47
N LEU A 540 -9.83 4.17 17.86
CA LEU A 540 -8.54 4.03 18.56
C LEU A 540 -8.09 5.34 19.22
N THR A 541 -8.04 6.43 18.45
CA THR A 541 -7.38 7.68 18.86
C THR A 541 -8.35 8.74 19.40
N GLY A 542 -9.66 8.51 19.28
CA GLY A 542 -10.69 9.47 19.70
C GLY A 542 -10.97 10.60 18.69
N GLU A 543 -10.25 10.66 17.57
CA GLU A 543 -10.45 11.67 16.52
C GLU A 543 -10.39 11.04 15.12
N GLY A 544 -10.96 11.74 14.12
CA GLY A 544 -10.90 11.31 12.72
C GLY A 544 -9.54 11.58 12.09
N PHE A 545 -9.45 11.55 10.75
CA PHE A 545 -8.22 11.92 10.05
C PHE A 545 -7.70 13.30 10.47
N ASN A 546 -6.49 13.31 11.03
CA ASN A 546 -5.82 14.52 11.44
C ASN A 546 -4.44 14.63 10.75
N PRO A 547 -4.28 15.52 9.75
CA PRO A 547 -3.02 15.67 9.01
C PRO A 547 -1.90 16.32 9.83
N ASP A 548 -2.22 16.90 10.99
CA ASP A 548 -1.27 17.68 11.79
C ASP A 548 -0.09 16.85 12.28
N TYR A 549 -0.30 15.57 12.58
CA TYR A 549 0.77 14.70 13.07
C TYR A 549 1.82 14.42 11.98
N LEU A 550 1.38 14.11 10.76
CA LEU A 550 2.29 13.95 9.62
C LEU A 550 2.94 15.29 9.25
N ALA A 551 2.20 16.40 9.29
CA ALA A 551 2.76 17.73 9.04
C ALA A 551 3.82 18.11 10.08
N ALA A 552 3.58 17.86 11.37
CA ALA A 552 4.55 18.08 12.43
C ALA A 552 5.82 17.26 12.20
N ALA A 553 5.67 15.99 11.82
CA ALA A 553 6.79 15.10 11.54
C ALA A 553 7.58 15.53 10.29
N CYS A 554 6.92 16.04 9.25
CA CYS A 554 7.53 16.68 8.09
C CYS A 554 8.27 17.99 8.43
N ASN A 555 7.77 18.73 9.43
CA ASN A 555 8.27 20.07 9.77
C ASN A 555 9.47 20.07 10.72
N GLN A 556 9.84 18.92 11.30
CA GLN A 556 10.99 18.81 12.19
C GLN A 556 12.29 19.18 11.48
N THR A 557 13.16 19.93 12.18
CA THR A 557 14.55 20.07 11.76
C THR A 557 15.33 18.78 12.04
N VAL A 558 16.50 18.65 11.42
CA VAL A 558 17.43 17.54 11.69
C VAL A 558 17.78 17.46 13.19
N GLU A 559 18.00 18.61 13.83
CA GLU A 559 18.35 18.69 15.25
C GLU A 559 17.19 18.22 16.12
N GLN A 560 15.96 18.62 15.81
CA GLN A 560 14.77 18.19 16.54
C GLN A 560 14.54 16.68 16.40
N ALA A 561 14.64 16.16 15.18
CA ALA A 561 14.52 14.73 14.91
C ALA A 561 15.62 13.93 15.61
N TRP A 562 16.85 14.43 15.62
CA TRP A 562 17.96 13.81 16.33
C TRP A 562 17.76 13.83 17.86
N LEU A 563 17.32 14.94 18.44
CA LEU A 563 17.02 15.02 19.88
C LEU A 563 15.92 14.03 20.28
N ALA A 564 14.88 13.90 19.46
CA ALA A 564 13.83 12.90 19.67
C ALA A 564 14.40 11.47 19.61
N ALA A 565 15.24 11.16 18.60
CA ALA A 565 15.91 9.86 18.48
C ALA A 565 16.82 9.54 19.68
N GLN A 566 17.55 10.53 20.19
CA GLN A 566 18.36 10.35 21.41
C GLN A 566 17.50 10.03 22.63
N ALA A 567 16.38 10.72 22.78
CA ALA A 567 15.45 10.48 23.88
C ALA A 567 14.83 9.08 23.82
N THR A 568 14.40 8.62 22.64
CA THR A 568 13.84 7.26 22.48
C THR A 568 14.88 6.18 22.73
N MET A 569 16.10 6.33 22.20
CA MET A 569 17.20 5.40 22.48
C MET A 569 17.55 5.33 23.98
N ALA A 570 17.62 6.48 24.66
CA ALA A 570 17.92 6.54 26.09
C ALA A 570 16.80 5.89 26.94
N ALA A 571 15.54 6.18 26.64
CA ALA A 571 14.40 5.57 27.31
C ALA A 571 14.35 4.05 27.07
N ALA A 572 14.62 3.61 25.83
CA ALA A 572 14.68 2.20 25.49
C ALA A 572 15.84 1.48 26.17
N ALA A 573 16.99 2.12 26.39
CA ALA A 573 18.11 1.50 27.12
C ALA A 573 17.78 1.26 28.61
N GLN A 574 16.89 2.07 29.19
CA GLN A 574 16.46 1.94 30.60
C GLN A 574 15.31 0.93 30.78
N ARG A 575 14.52 0.67 29.72
CA ARG A 575 13.42 -0.27 29.74
C ARG A 575 13.91 -1.69 29.42
N PRO A 576 13.60 -2.71 30.23
CA PRO A 576 13.95 -4.09 29.90
C PRO A 576 13.33 -4.49 28.56
N GLN A 577 14.06 -5.27 27.77
CA GLN A 577 13.50 -5.85 26.56
C GLN A 577 12.75 -7.14 26.93
N PRO A 578 11.43 -7.23 26.70
CA PRO A 578 10.67 -8.43 27.03
C PRO A 578 11.13 -9.62 26.18
N ALA A 579 10.82 -10.84 26.62
CA ALA A 579 11.01 -12.02 25.79
C ALA A 579 10.08 -11.95 24.56
N ALA A 580 10.49 -12.58 23.45
CA ALA A 580 9.63 -12.76 22.29
C ALA A 580 8.89 -14.10 22.41
N ASP A 581 8.02 -14.21 23.41
CA ASP A 581 7.31 -15.44 23.79
C ASP A 581 5.79 -15.41 23.51
N PHE A 582 5.27 -14.28 23.01
CA PHE A 582 3.90 -14.20 22.50
C PHE A 582 3.66 -15.22 21.38
N ASP A 583 2.54 -15.96 21.47
CA ASP A 583 2.12 -16.88 20.42
C ASP A 583 1.54 -16.09 19.24
N LEU A 584 2.25 -16.12 18.11
CA LEU A 584 1.76 -15.52 16.87
C LEU A 584 0.45 -16.15 16.40
N ALA A 585 0.11 -17.35 16.86
CA ALA A 585 -1.04 -18.12 16.41
C ALA A 585 -1.05 -18.23 14.88
N ALA A 586 0.02 -18.73 14.28
CA ALA A 586 0.14 -18.87 12.83
C ALA A 586 0.94 -20.12 12.46
N ARG A 587 0.58 -20.75 11.33
CA ARG A 587 1.39 -21.80 10.69
C ARG A 587 2.14 -21.18 9.53
N ILE A 588 3.45 -21.03 9.66
CA ILE A 588 4.28 -20.26 8.73
C ILE A 588 5.18 -21.21 7.96
N ARG A 589 5.20 -21.05 6.63
CA ARG A 589 6.13 -21.73 5.72
C ARG A 589 6.89 -20.70 4.92
N VAL A 590 8.21 -20.79 4.90
CA VAL A 590 9.09 -19.99 4.05
C VAL A 590 9.54 -20.84 2.88
N VAL A 591 9.27 -20.37 1.67
CA VAL A 591 9.47 -21.13 0.44
C VAL A 591 10.31 -20.35 -0.57
N ASP A 592 10.92 -21.09 -1.49
CA ASP A 592 11.50 -20.60 -2.73
C ASP A 592 10.85 -21.38 -3.87
N GLY A 593 9.70 -20.88 -4.33
CA GLY A 593 8.83 -21.58 -5.26
C GLY A 593 8.23 -22.80 -4.59
N ASP A 594 8.49 -23.99 -5.14
CA ASP A 594 8.01 -25.26 -4.59
C ASP A 594 8.94 -25.81 -3.47
N VAL A 595 10.10 -25.19 -3.24
CA VAL A 595 11.07 -25.66 -2.25
C VAL A 595 10.77 -25.04 -0.88
N LEU A 596 10.54 -25.88 0.13
CA LEU A 596 10.45 -25.44 1.52
C LEU A 596 11.84 -25.12 2.07
N LEU A 597 12.04 -23.89 2.55
CA LEU A 597 13.29 -23.46 3.19
C LEU A 597 13.25 -23.62 4.71
N ALA A 598 12.12 -23.27 5.32
CA ALA A 598 11.89 -23.35 6.76
C ALA A 598 10.39 -23.34 7.07
N ASP A 599 9.98 -23.88 8.22
CA ASP A 599 8.64 -23.72 8.78
C ASP A 599 8.69 -23.68 10.31
N ASN A 600 7.58 -23.30 10.94
CA ASN A 600 7.48 -23.21 12.40
C ASN A 600 6.79 -24.42 13.07
N ALA A 601 6.77 -25.59 12.43
CA ALA A 601 6.19 -26.79 13.05
C ALA A 601 6.91 -27.20 14.34
N ASP A 602 8.23 -27.00 14.39
CA ASP A 602 9.09 -27.22 15.57
C ASP A 602 9.37 -25.91 16.35
N GLY A 603 8.58 -24.87 16.12
CA GLY A 603 8.68 -23.57 16.78
C GLY A 603 9.42 -22.49 15.98
N ASP A 604 9.08 -21.22 16.26
CA ASP A 604 9.55 -20.09 15.46
C ASP A 604 11.07 -19.88 15.51
N GLN A 605 11.72 -20.26 16.61
CA GLN A 605 13.17 -20.18 16.73
C GLN A 605 13.86 -21.12 15.73
N LYS A 606 13.37 -22.35 15.59
CA LYS A 606 13.89 -23.34 14.64
C LYS A 606 13.68 -22.87 13.20
N MET A 607 12.49 -22.34 12.89
CA MET A 607 12.19 -21.73 11.59
C MET A 607 13.21 -20.64 11.23
N CYS A 608 13.48 -19.73 12.17
CA CYS A 608 14.40 -18.62 11.92
C CYS A 608 15.84 -19.09 11.71
N GLN A 609 16.29 -20.10 12.46
CA GLN A 609 17.61 -20.71 12.29
C GLN A 609 17.76 -21.42 10.94
N ASP A 610 16.74 -22.19 10.54
CA ASP A 610 16.73 -22.91 9.27
C ASP A 610 16.71 -21.94 8.09
N PHE A 611 15.90 -20.88 8.18
CA PHE A 611 15.89 -19.82 7.18
C PHE A 611 17.25 -19.15 7.06
N ALA A 612 17.86 -18.74 8.18
CA ALA A 612 19.19 -18.12 8.18
C ALA A 612 20.25 -19.05 7.55
N ALA A 613 20.21 -20.35 7.86
CA ALA A 613 21.10 -21.34 7.25
C ALA A 613 20.85 -21.50 5.74
N ALA A 614 19.59 -21.51 5.30
CA ALA A 614 19.21 -21.60 3.89
C ALA A 614 19.67 -20.36 3.08
N ILE A 615 19.64 -19.17 3.69
CA ILE A 615 20.19 -17.94 3.10
C ILE A 615 21.72 -17.99 3.06
N ALA A 616 22.38 -18.40 4.15
CA ALA A 616 23.83 -18.50 4.20
C ALA A 616 24.40 -19.47 3.15
N ALA A 617 23.70 -20.57 2.86
CA ALA A 617 24.09 -21.52 1.81
C ALA A 617 23.98 -20.97 0.38
N ARG A 618 23.38 -19.79 0.18
CA ARG A 618 23.21 -19.10 -1.11
C ARG A 618 24.16 -17.91 -1.30
N LEU A 619 24.90 -17.54 -0.26
CA LEU A 619 25.97 -16.53 -0.30
C LEU A 619 27.29 -17.21 -0.68
#